data_AF-A0A0M8T4K7-F1
#
_entry.id   AF-A0A0M8T4K7-F1
#
_cell.length_a   1.000
_cell.length_b   1.000
_cell.length_c   1.000
_cell.angle_alpha   90.00
_cell.angle_beta   90.00
_cell.angle_gamma   90.00
#
_symmetry.space_group_name_H-M   'P 1'
#
loop_
_entity.id
_entity.type
_entity.pdbx_description
1 polymer ?
#
loop_
_entity_poly.entity_id
_entity_poly.type
_entity_poly.pdbx_seq_one_letter_code
_entity_poly.pdbx_strand_id
1 'polypeptide(L)'
;MCREVDLHRAVLAKNDTSAGTLRAELAARGTSVINLLSSPGSGKTALLERELLRARERGIPVAALTADLATENDARRLARSGVPVKQVLTDGLCHLEAAMLGGHLEGWLPDDTRLLFVENVGNLVCPASYDLGETLRVVLASVTEGEDKPLKYPTAFGLAHLVVVTKTDIAEAVEFDGAAFRAHVAQVNPGVEVLLTSARRGAGVGELLDRAVAAADGGGIHQPVMAQRPPAHEHHREHHGHEHHDAAGSPSHPTDPARTHAGAPGIAARRP
;
A
#
# COMPACT_ATOMS: atom_id res chain seq x y z
N MET A 1 5.91 -21.78 -14.30
CA MET A 1 5.01 -21.08 -13.37
C MET A 1 5.71 -20.44 -12.15
N CYS A 2 6.99 -20.72 -11.82
CA CYS A 2 7.66 -20.07 -10.68
C CYS A 2 8.12 -18.62 -10.92
N ARG A 3 8.47 -18.23 -12.15
CA ARG A 3 9.16 -16.96 -12.43
C ARG A 3 8.32 -15.69 -12.18
N GLU A 4 7.00 -15.78 -12.29
CA GLU A 4 6.08 -14.62 -12.13
C GLU A 4 5.79 -14.32 -10.65
N VAL A 5 5.58 -15.37 -9.85
CA VAL A 5 5.37 -15.25 -8.39
C VAL A 5 6.61 -14.68 -7.71
N ASP A 6 7.80 -15.13 -8.13
CA ASP A 6 9.08 -14.64 -7.59
C ASP A 6 9.31 -13.16 -7.93
N LEU A 7 8.96 -12.75 -9.16
CA LEU A 7 9.08 -11.35 -9.58
C LEU A 7 8.13 -10.44 -8.79
N HIS A 8 6.86 -10.83 -8.67
CA HIS A 8 5.87 -10.05 -7.91
C HIS A 8 6.30 -9.87 -6.45
N ARG A 9 6.79 -10.94 -5.81
CA ARG A 9 7.31 -10.87 -4.44
C ARG A 9 8.53 -9.96 -4.33
N ALA A 10 9.44 -9.98 -5.31
CA ALA A 10 10.61 -9.11 -5.33
C ALA A 10 10.23 -7.63 -5.48
N VAL A 11 9.23 -7.32 -6.31
CA VAL A 11 8.70 -5.95 -6.48
C VAL A 11 8.13 -5.43 -5.16
N LEU A 12 7.26 -6.22 -4.50
CA LEU A 12 6.69 -5.82 -3.22
C LEU A 12 7.75 -5.67 -2.12
N ALA A 13 8.74 -6.57 -2.05
CA ALA A 13 9.84 -6.46 -1.08
C ALA A 13 10.70 -5.19 -1.30
N LYS A 14 10.91 -4.80 -2.56
CA LYS A 14 11.58 -3.54 -2.90
C LYS A 14 10.75 -2.33 -2.46
N ASN A 15 9.43 -2.38 -2.66
CA ASN A 15 8.53 -1.34 -2.18
C ASN A 15 8.55 -1.25 -0.64
N ASP A 16 8.48 -2.37 0.08
CA ASP A 16 8.54 -2.41 1.55
C ASP A 16 9.82 -1.75 2.09
N THR A 17 10.96 -2.01 1.43
CA THR A 17 12.23 -1.36 1.77
C THR A 17 12.15 0.15 1.57
N SER A 18 11.60 0.59 0.44
CA SER A 18 11.44 2.02 0.12
C SER A 18 10.47 2.72 1.08
N ALA A 19 9.38 2.03 1.46
CA ALA A 19 8.41 2.51 2.42
C ALA A 19 9.01 2.67 3.82
N GLY A 20 9.87 1.72 4.23
CA GLY A 20 10.63 1.81 5.48
C GLY A 20 11.53 3.05 5.53
N THR A 21 12.30 3.29 4.47
CA THR A 21 13.15 4.47 4.34
C THR A 21 12.32 5.76 4.37
N LEU A 22 11.28 5.86 3.54
CA LEU A 22 10.45 7.07 3.46
C LEU A 22 9.76 7.38 4.80
N ARG A 23 9.26 6.35 5.49
CA ARG A 23 8.67 6.49 6.82
C ARG A 23 9.68 7.07 7.81
N ALA A 24 10.91 6.56 7.84
CA ALA A 24 11.95 7.04 8.74
C ALA A 24 12.33 8.50 8.45
N GLU A 25 12.47 8.87 7.18
CA GLU A 25 12.79 10.23 6.74
C GLU A 25 11.69 11.24 7.12
N LEU A 26 10.43 10.90 6.86
CA LEU A 26 9.29 11.78 7.19
C LEU A 26 9.07 11.86 8.69
N ALA A 27 9.23 10.76 9.43
CA ALA A 27 9.17 10.77 10.89
C ALA A 27 10.27 11.64 11.51
N ALA A 28 11.50 11.61 10.95
CA ALA A 28 12.59 12.49 11.40
C ALA A 28 12.30 13.99 11.17
N ARG A 29 11.45 14.31 10.18
CA ARG A 29 10.93 15.67 9.93
C ARG A 29 9.71 16.02 10.78
N GLY A 30 9.17 15.09 11.56
CA GLY A 30 7.92 15.27 12.29
C GLY A 30 6.66 15.24 11.41
N THR A 31 6.77 14.70 10.18
CA THR A 31 5.65 14.56 9.26
C THR A 31 5.01 13.17 9.38
N SER A 32 3.71 13.12 9.65
CA SER A 32 2.91 11.90 9.57
C SER A 32 2.14 11.81 8.25
N VAL A 33 2.13 10.62 7.64
CA VAL A 33 1.49 10.40 6.33
C VAL A 33 0.15 9.70 6.52
N ILE A 34 -0.89 10.26 5.91
CA ILE A 34 -2.27 9.75 5.94
C ILE A 34 -2.67 9.32 4.53
N ASN A 35 -2.66 8.00 4.28
CA ASN A 35 -2.93 7.41 2.98
C ASN A 35 -4.43 7.06 2.84
N LEU A 36 -5.12 7.68 1.88
CA LEU A 36 -6.55 7.53 1.64
C LEU A 36 -6.80 6.57 0.46
N LEU A 37 -7.28 5.36 0.74
CA LEU A 37 -7.65 4.35 -0.25
C LEU A 37 -9.17 4.32 -0.42
N SER A 38 -9.67 4.12 -1.65
CA SER A 38 -11.11 4.01 -1.91
C SER A 38 -11.38 3.49 -3.32
N SER A 39 -12.64 3.20 -3.66
CA SER A 39 -13.04 3.07 -5.08
C SER A 39 -13.15 4.45 -5.75
N PRO A 40 -13.16 4.53 -7.10
CA PRO A 40 -13.53 5.76 -7.80
C PRO A 40 -14.88 6.30 -7.33
N GLY A 41 -14.99 7.62 -7.16
CA GLY A 41 -16.24 8.25 -6.79
C GLY A 41 -16.68 8.06 -5.33
N SER A 42 -15.86 7.43 -4.47
CA SER A 42 -16.18 7.26 -3.03
C SER A 42 -16.20 8.59 -2.26
N GLY A 43 -15.76 9.70 -2.86
CA GLY A 43 -15.79 11.03 -2.24
C GLY A 43 -14.53 11.42 -1.44
N LYS A 44 -13.38 10.79 -1.71
CA LYS A 44 -12.07 11.14 -1.11
C LYS A 44 -11.79 12.64 -1.18
N THR A 45 -11.71 13.18 -2.39
CA THR A 45 -11.41 14.59 -2.64
C THR A 45 -12.38 15.55 -1.96
N ALA A 46 -13.67 15.18 -1.92
CA ALA A 46 -14.69 16.01 -1.29
C ALA A 46 -14.55 16.05 0.23
N LEU A 47 -14.23 14.91 0.86
CA LEU A 47 -13.93 14.85 2.28
C LEU A 47 -12.61 15.59 2.57
N LEU A 48 -11.55 15.27 1.83
CA LEU A 48 -10.22 15.83 2.03
C LEU A 48 -10.21 17.35 1.89
N GLU A 49 -10.92 17.93 0.90
CA GLU A 49 -11.08 19.38 0.77
C GLU A 49 -11.61 20.02 2.07
N ARG A 50 -12.58 19.36 2.73
CA ARG A 50 -13.15 19.84 4.00
C ARG A 50 -12.20 19.66 5.18
N GLU A 51 -11.47 18.54 5.23
CA GLU A 51 -10.47 18.28 6.28
C GLU A 51 -9.30 19.28 6.20
N LEU A 52 -8.80 19.58 4.99
CA LEU A 52 -7.72 20.55 4.78
C LEU A 52 -8.15 21.98 5.17
N LEU A 53 -9.39 22.38 4.84
CA LEU A 53 -9.94 23.66 5.29
C LEU A 53 -9.98 23.76 6.82
N ARG A 54 -10.44 22.70 7.51
CA ARG A 54 -10.46 22.66 8.98
C ARG A 54 -9.07 22.66 9.58
N ALA A 55 -8.13 21.95 8.97
CA ALA A 55 -6.73 21.95 9.42
C ALA A 55 -6.14 23.35 9.35
N ARG A 56 -6.36 24.07 8.25
CA ARG A 56 -5.95 25.47 8.09
C ARG A 56 -6.61 26.38 9.12
N GLU A 57 -7.91 26.25 9.35
CA GLU A 57 -8.64 27.02 10.37
C GLU A 57 -8.09 26.79 11.79
N ARG A 58 -7.59 25.58 12.07
CA ARG A 58 -6.95 25.21 13.34
C ARG A 58 -5.45 25.52 13.40
N GLY A 59 -4.86 26.09 12.34
CA GLY A 59 -3.42 26.37 12.27
C GLY A 59 -2.54 25.12 12.27
N ILE A 60 -3.07 23.97 11.80
CA ILE A 60 -2.30 22.73 11.69
C ILE A 60 -1.57 22.74 10.33
N PRO A 61 -0.23 22.65 10.30
CA PRO A 61 0.51 22.62 9.04
C PRO A 61 0.22 21.31 8.28
N VAL A 62 -0.47 21.42 7.15
CA VAL A 62 -0.85 20.27 6.32
C VAL A 62 -0.50 20.50 4.87
N ALA A 63 -0.18 19.42 4.17
CA ALA A 63 -0.06 19.37 2.72
C ALA A 63 -0.89 18.21 2.18
N ALA A 64 -1.26 18.27 0.90
CA ALA A 64 -1.94 17.19 0.21
C ALA A 64 -1.24 16.81 -1.09
N LEU A 65 -1.18 15.51 -1.35
CA LEU A 65 -0.80 14.97 -2.64
C LEU A 65 -1.96 14.12 -3.15
N THR A 66 -2.36 14.32 -4.40
CA THR A 66 -3.40 13.52 -5.04
C THR A 66 -2.83 12.81 -6.27
N ALA A 67 -3.18 11.54 -6.43
CA ALA A 67 -2.68 10.70 -7.49
C ALA A 67 -3.82 10.15 -8.35
N ASP A 68 -3.74 10.41 -9.64
CA ASP A 68 -4.74 9.99 -10.63
C ASP A 68 -4.08 9.47 -11.90
N LEU A 69 -4.82 8.64 -12.65
CA LEU A 69 -4.38 8.20 -13.97
C LEU A 69 -4.34 9.37 -14.97
N ALA A 70 -5.25 10.33 -14.81
CA ALA A 70 -5.41 11.45 -15.74
C ALA A 70 -6.08 12.65 -15.07
N THR A 71 -5.86 13.82 -15.65
CA THR A 71 -6.40 15.13 -15.23
C THR A 71 -5.82 15.66 -13.92
N GLU A 72 -6.02 16.96 -13.69
CA GLU A 72 -5.58 17.66 -12.47
C GLU A 72 -6.77 18.15 -11.63
N ASN A 73 -7.96 17.58 -11.88
CA ASN A 73 -9.22 18.10 -11.33
C ASN A 73 -9.22 18.05 -9.81
N ASP A 74 -8.70 16.97 -9.24
CA ASP A 74 -8.65 16.77 -7.80
C ASP A 74 -7.62 17.70 -7.16
N ALA A 75 -6.44 17.90 -7.76
CA ALA A 75 -5.48 18.87 -7.25
C ALA A 75 -6.01 20.30 -7.28
N ARG A 76 -6.65 20.72 -8.38
CA ARG A 76 -7.27 22.05 -8.50
C ARG A 76 -8.37 22.26 -7.46
N ARG A 77 -9.14 21.21 -7.19
CA ARG A 77 -10.17 21.22 -6.16
C ARG A 77 -9.58 21.36 -4.77
N LEU A 78 -8.59 20.54 -4.42
CA LEU A 78 -7.93 20.59 -3.11
C LEU A 78 -7.20 21.92 -2.89
N ALA A 79 -6.61 22.51 -3.93
CA ALA A 79 -5.91 23.79 -3.84
C ALA A 79 -6.81 24.96 -3.37
N ARG A 80 -8.15 24.85 -3.51
CA ARG A 80 -9.10 25.82 -2.95
C ARG A 80 -9.05 25.91 -1.41
N SER A 81 -8.52 24.88 -0.76
CA SER A 81 -8.24 24.92 0.68
C SER A 81 -7.07 25.83 1.04
N GLY A 82 -6.31 26.35 0.06
CA GLY A 82 -5.19 27.27 0.30
C GLY A 82 -3.95 26.61 0.94
N VAL A 83 -3.95 25.29 1.11
CA VAL A 83 -2.79 24.53 1.58
C VAL A 83 -1.94 24.09 0.38
N PRO A 84 -0.67 23.71 0.58
CA PRO A 84 0.17 23.11 -0.46
C PRO A 84 -0.47 21.83 -1.02
N VAL A 85 -0.67 21.78 -2.35
CA VAL A 85 -1.23 20.62 -3.05
C VAL A 85 -0.35 20.21 -4.23
N LYS A 86 -0.08 18.91 -4.37
CA LYS A 86 0.63 18.33 -5.52
C LYS A 86 -0.24 17.32 -6.25
N GLN A 87 -0.32 17.45 -7.57
CA GLN A 87 -0.83 16.40 -8.45
C GLN A 87 0.30 15.43 -8.76
N VAL A 88 -0.03 14.14 -8.78
CA VAL A 88 0.76 13.08 -9.40
C VAL A 88 -0.11 12.45 -10.49
N LEU A 89 0.43 12.38 -11.71
CA LEU A 89 -0.13 11.54 -12.76
C LEU A 89 0.65 10.24 -12.75
N THR A 90 -0.05 9.12 -12.58
CA THR A 90 0.59 7.82 -12.36
C THR A 90 1.07 7.14 -13.64
N ASP A 91 0.96 7.82 -14.79
CA ASP A 91 1.33 7.32 -16.12
C ASP A 91 0.78 5.92 -16.42
N GLY A 92 -0.46 5.67 -16.00
CA GLY A 92 -1.20 4.43 -16.21
C GLY A 92 -1.13 3.42 -15.06
N LEU A 93 -0.32 3.66 -14.02
CA LEU A 93 -0.33 2.81 -12.83
C LEU A 93 -1.60 3.00 -12.00
N CYS A 94 -2.17 1.89 -11.53
CA CYS A 94 -3.39 1.86 -10.72
C CYS A 94 -3.17 2.16 -9.22
N HIS A 95 -1.95 2.53 -8.83
CA HIS A 95 -1.53 2.77 -7.45
C HIS A 95 -0.27 3.66 -7.41
N LEU A 96 0.05 4.17 -6.23
CA LEU A 96 1.35 4.76 -5.90
C LEU A 96 2.30 3.71 -5.30
N GLU A 97 3.59 3.92 -5.50
CA GLU A 97 4.67 3.19 -4.81
C GLU A 97 5.44 4.15 -3.90
N ALA A 98 6.08 3.64 -2.84
CA ALA A 98 6.79 4.47 -1.86
C ALA A 98 7.94 5.28 -2.50
N ALA A 99 8.71 4.68 -3.42
CA ALA A 99 9.80 5.37 -4.11
C ALA A 99 9.29 6.52 -5.00
N MET A 100 8.16 6.30 -5.68
CA MET A 100 7.48 7.34 -6.47
C MET A 100 7.02 8.49 -5.57
N LEU A 101 6.38 8.17 -4.44
CA LEU A 101 5.95 9.17 -3.47
C LEU A 101 7.15 9.99 -2.99
N GLY A 102 8.22 9.33 -2.52
CA GLY A 102 9.44 10.00 -2.05
C GLY A 102 10.01 11.00 -3.07
N GLY A 103 10.14 10.58 -4.34
CA GLY A 103 10.62 11.46 -5.41
C GLY A 103 9.71 12.68 -5.68
N HIS A 104 8.40 12.56 -5.44
CA HIS A 104 7.50 13.71 -5.53
C HIS A 104 7.56 14.62 -4.31
N LEU A 105 7.99 14.13 -3.14
CA LEU A 105 8.11 14.95 -1.93
C LEU A 105 9.42 15.74 -1.90
N GLU A 106 10.47 15.21 -2.53
CA GLU A 106 11.79 15.86 -2.61
C GLU A 106 11.69 17.26 -3.25
N GLY A 107 12.22 18.25 -2.53
CA GLY A 107 12.23 19.66 -2.97
C GLY A 107 10.85 20.33 -3.05
N TRP A 108 9.77 19.65 -2.67
CA TRP A 108 8.41 20.20 -2.74
C TRP A 108 7.72 20.31 -1.37
N LEU A 109 7.85 19.30 -0.51
CA LEU A 109 7.10 19.25 0.75
C LEU A 109 7.65 20.29 1.75
N PRO A 110 6.85 21.26 2.23
CA PRO A 110 7.29 22.25 3.21
C PRO A 110 7.82 21.61 4.50
N ASP A 111 8.86 22.20 5.07
CA ASP A 111 9.59 21.64 6.21
C ASP A 111 8.79 21.58 7.51
N ASP A 112 7.82 22.48 7.67
CA ASP A 112 6.93 22.52 8.82
C ASP A 112 5.69 21.61 8.68
N THR A 113 5.58 20.84 7.58
CA THR A 113 4.42 19.98 7.34
C THR A 113 4.30 18.92 8.43
N ARG A 114 3.25 19.02 9.25
CA ARG A 114 2.94 18.04 10.29
C ARG A 114 2.18 16.84 9.73
N LEU A 115 1.19 17.08 8.88
CA LEU A 115 0.40 16.00 8.24
C LEU A 115 0.47 16.11 6.73
N LEU A 116 0.85 15.02 6.08
CA LEU A 116 0.75 14.85 4.64
C LEU A 116 -0.42 13.91 4.32
N PHE A 117 -1.48 14.45 3.72
CA PHE A 117 -2.56 13.64 3.18
C PHE A 117 -2.21 13.16 1.78
N VAL A 118 -2.28 11.86 1.55
CA VAL A 118 -2.09 11.24 0.23
C VAL A 118 -3.44 10.69 -0.23
N GLU A 119 -4.09 11.39 -1.15
CA GLU A 119 -5.24 10.86 -1.88
C GLU A 119 -4.73 9.90 -2.95
N ASN A 120 -4.78 8.60 -2.65
CA ASN A 120 -4.32 7.56 -3.57
C ASN A 120 -5.31 7.39 -4.73
N VAL A 121 -4.87 6.67 -5.77
CA VAL A 121 -5.70 6.34 -6.93
C VAL A 121 -6.99 5.67 -6.45
N GLY A 122 -8.12 6.00 -7.10
CA GLY A 122 -9.40 5.32 -6.87
C GLY A 122 -9.36 3.85 -7.25
N ASN A 123 -8.83 3.00 -6.38
CA ASN A 123 -8.77 1.56 -6.52
C ASN A 123 -8.63 0.90 -5.13
N LEU A 124 -9.37 -0.18 -4.87
CA LEU A 124 -9.25 -0.96 -3.64
C LEU A 124 -8.43 -2.25 -3.76
N VAL A 125 -7.95 -2.56 -4.96
CA VAL A 125 -7.18 -3.78 -5.23
C VAL A 125 -5.69 -3.46 -5.24
N CYS A 126 -5.21 -2.71 -6.24
CA CYS A 126 -3.77 -2.46 -6.38
C CYS A 126 -3.17 -1.75 -5.15
N PRO A 127 -3.72 -0.62 -4.67
CA PRO A 127 -3.09 0.16 -3.59
C PRO A 127 -3.02 -0.59 -2.26
N ALA A 128 -3.88 -1.58 -2.03
CA ALA A 128 -3.91 -2.32 -0.76
C ALA A 128 -2.61 -3.10 -0.51
N SER A 129 -1.91 -3.50 -1.58
CA SER A 129 -0.69 -4.30 -1.50
C SER A 129 0.60 -3.47 -1.35
N TYR A 130 0.53 -2.14 -1.49
CA TYR A 130 1.70 -1.27 -1.48
C TYR A 130 1.68 -0.37 -0.24
N ASP A 131 2.65 -0.58 0.65
CA ASP A 131 2.96 0.33 1.75
C ASP A 131 3.61 1.61 1.17
N LEU A 132 3.12 2.78 1.54
CA LEU A 132 3.70 4.09 1.17
C LEU A 132 4.56 4.68 2.28
N GLY A 133 4.83 3.93 3.34
CA GLY A 133 5.46 4.45 4.55
C GLY A 133 4.45 5.19 5.43
N GLU A 134 3.15 4.98 5.24
CA GLU A 134 2.13 5.74 5.95
C GLU A 134 2.11 5.50 7.46
N THR A 135 1.72 6.55 8.19
CA THR A 135 1.39 6.47 9.62
C THR A 135 -0.03 5.97 9.81
N LEU A 136 -0.96 6.42 8.95
CA LEU A 136 -2.36 6.02 9.00
C LEU A 136 -2.85 5.64 7.59
N ARG A 137 -3.22 4.38 7.43
CA ARG A 137 -3.94 3.85 6.26
C ARG A 137 -5.44 3.93 6.50
N VAL A 138 -6.12 4.74 5.71
CA VAL A 138 -7.57 4.98 5.81
C VAL A 138 -8.25 4.41 4.59
N VAL A 139 -9.25 3.56 4.79
CA VAL A 139 -10.10 3.05 3.71
C VAL A 139 -11.45 3.76 3.73
N LEU A 140 -11.81 4.36 2.60
CA LEU A 140 -13.11 4.99 2.39
C LEU A 140 -14.01 4.08 1.57
N ALA A 141 -15.27 4.00 1.98
CA ALA A 141 -16.36 3.42 1.22
C ALA A 141 -17.55 4.38 1.26
N SER A 142 -18.25 4.57 0.16
CA SER A 142 -19.49 5.34 0.16
C SER A 142 -20.71 4.42 0.30
N VAL A 143 -21.78 4.95 0.90
CA VAL A 143 -23.05 4.20 1.06
C VAL A 143 -23.63 3.70 -0.28
N THR A 144 -23.26 4.33 -1.39
CA THR A 144 -23.68 3.95 -2.76
C THR A 144 -23.00 2.68 -3.29
N GLU A 145 -22.02 2.13 -2.58
CA GLU A 145 -21.24 0.99 -3.04
C GLU A 145 -21.67 -0.35 -2.43
N GLY A 146 -22.65 -0.32 -1.53
CA GLY A 146 -23.19 -1.48 -0.85
C GLY A 146 -22.38 -1.90 0.39
N GLU A 147 -23.07 -2.59 1.29
CA GLU A 147 -22.59 -3.04 2.59
C GLU A 147 -21.64 -4.25 2.51
N ASP A 148 -21.63 -4.99 1.40
CA ASP A 148 -20.82 -6.20 1.19
C ASP A 148 -19.36 -5.91 0.78
N LYS A 149 -19.05 -4.63 0.57
CA LYS A 149 -17.75 -4.17 0.11
C LYS A 149 -16.55 -4.65 0.96
N PRO A 150 -16.62 -4.69 2.30
CA PRO A 150 -15.50 -5.21 3.11
C PRO A 150 -15.14 -6.65 2.77
N LEU A 151 -16.13 -7.50 2.50
CA LEU A 151 -15.93 -8.91 2.14
C LEU A 151 -15.38 -9.07 0.72
N LYS A 152 -15.74 -8.16 -0.19
CA LYS A 152 -15.23 -8.16 -1.58
C LYS A 152 -13.79 -7.68 -1.70
N TYR A 153 -13.34 -6.81 -0.80
CA TYR A 153 -11.99 -6.22 -0.82
C TYR A 153 -11.26 -6.43 0.51
N PRO A 154 -11.09 -7.69 0.96
CA PRO A 154 -10.64 -7.99 2.31
C PRO A 154 -9.24 -7.44 2.60
N THR A 155 -8.33 -7.44 1.63
CA THR A 155 -6.98 -6.89 1.82
C THR A 155 -7.00 -5.38 2.12
N ALA A 156 -7.85 -4.61 1.46
CA ALA A 156 -7.92 -3.17 1.72
C ALA A 156 -8.45 -2.91 3.13
N PHE A 157 -9.62 -3.49 3.47
CA PHE A 157 -10.25 -3.28 4.76
C PHE A 157 -9.48 -3.92 5.92
N GLY A 158 -8.86 -5.08 5.69
CA GLY A 158 -8.07 -5.84 6.67
C GLY A 158 -6.72 -5.25 6.99
N LEU A 159 -6.21 -4.33 6.16
CA LEU A 159 -4.99 -3.55 6.41
C LEU A 159 -5.29 -2.11 6.86
N ALA A 160 -6.57 -1.71 6.92
CA ALA A 160 -6.95 -0.36 7.32
C ALA A 160 -6.71 -0.13 8.82
N HIS A 161 -6.15 1.03 9.16
CA HIS A 161 -6.09 1.51 10.54
C HIS A 161 -7.38 2.26 10.93
N LEU A 162 -8.11 2.77 9.92
CA LEU A 162 -9.36 3.49 10.06
C LEU A 162 -10.25 3.23 8.84
N VAL A 163 -11.54 3.02 9.05
CA VAL A 163 -12.54 2.94 7.98
C VAL A 163 -13.46 4.15 8.04
N VAL A 164 -13.75 4.76 6.90
CA VAL A 164 -14.64 5.91 6.80
C VAL A 164 -15.76 5.63 5.79
N VAL A 165 -17.01 5.71 6.26
CA VAL A 165 -18.18 5.61 5.41
C VAL A 165 -18.64 6.99 4.99
N THR A 166 -18.61 7.29 3.70
CA THR A 166 -18.94 8.60 3.14
C THR A 166 -20.34 8.65 2.53
N LYS A 167 -20.79 9.87 2.23
CA LYS A 167 -22.09 10.16 1.60
C LYS A 167 -23.28 9.66 2.44
N THR A 168 -23.13 9.63 3.76
CA THR A 168 -24.20 9.17 4.66
C THR A 168 -25.48 9.99 4.56
N ASP A 169 -25.41 11.15 3.91
CA ASP A 169 -26.60 11.94 3.59
C ASP A 169 -27.60 11.25 2.67
N ILE A 170 -27.17 10.32 1.84
CA ILE A 170 -28.04 9.59 0.91
C ILE A 170 -28.22 8.12 1.29
N ALA A 171 -27.84 7.73 2.52
CA ALA A 171 -27.91 6.34 2.96
C ALA A 171 -29.31 5.73 2.85
N GLU A 172 -30.34 6.47 3.28
CA GLU A 172 -31.74 6.03 3.18
C GLU A 172 -32.18 5.85 1.72
N ALA A 173 -31.82 6.80 0.85
CA ALA A 173 -32.20 6.78 -0.56
C ALA A 173 -31.59 5.61 -1.36
N VAL A 174 -30.50 5.03 -0.85
CA VAL A 174 -29.84 3.86 -1.44
C VAL A 174 -29.99 2.60 -0.57
N GLU A 175 -30.86 2.66 0.45
CA GLU A 175 -31.19 1.54 1.33
C GLU A 175 -29.95 0.90 1.99
N PHE A 176 -28.95 1.72 2.33
CA PHE A 176 -27.69 1.22 2.88
C PHE A 176 -27.85 0.64 4.29
N ASP A 177 -27.55 -0.66 4.45
CA ASP A 177 -27.52 -1.31 5.75
C ASP A 177 -26.17 -1.06 6.46
N GLY A 178 -26.15 -0.01 7.28
CA GLY A 178 -24.98 0.34 8.07
C GLY A 178 -24.62 -0.70 9.15
N ALA A 179 -25.57 -1.50 9.64
CA ALA A 179 -25.29 -2.54 10.63
C ALA A 179 -24.60 -3.73 9.97
N ALA A 180 -25.10 -4.18 8.82
CA ALA A 180 -24.45 -5.21 8.01
C ALA A 180 -23.04 -4.79 7.59
N PHE A 181 -22.85 -3.54 7.12
CA PHE A 181 -21.52 -3.05 6.76
C PHE A 181 -20.54 -3.14 7.94
N ARG A 182 -20.93 -2.69 9.13
CA ARG A 182 -20.09 -2.76 10.33
C ARG A 182 -19.77 -4.22 10.72
N ALA A 183 -20.74 -5.12 10.59
CA ALA A 183 -20.50 -6.55 10.83
C ALA A 183 -19.48 -7.14 9.84
N HIS A 184 -19.58 -6.80 8.56
CA HIS A 184 -18.61 -7.22 7.54
C HIS A 184 -17.21 -6.63 7.77
N VAL A 185 -17.12 -5.36 8.18
CA VAL A 185 -15.84 -4.75 8.58
C VAL A 185 -15.25 -5.50 9.77
N ALA A 186 -16.04 -5.77 10.81
CA ALA A 186 -15.56 -6.48 11.99
C ALA A 186 -15.11 -7.92 11.69
N GLN A 187 -15.72 -8.57 10.69
CA GLN A 187 -15.29 -9.90 10.24
C GLN A 187 -13.91 -9.87 9.57
N VAL A 188 -13.61 -8.82 8.81
CA VAL A 188 -12.36 -8.69 8.06
C VAL A 188 -11.24 -8.05 8.89
N ASN A 189 -11.59 -7.08 9.74
CA ASN A 189 -10.66 -6.31 10.55
C ASN A 189 -11.27 -6.03 11.95
N PRO A 190 -11.26 -7.03 12.85
CA PRO A 190 -11.85 -6.89 14.17
C PRO A 190 -11.29 -5.70 14.95
N GLY A 191 -12.17 -4.87 15.51
CA GLY A 191 -11.79 -3.75 16.36
C GLY A 191 -11.43 -2.44 15.63
N VAL A 192 -11.37 -2.44 14.29
CA VAL A 192 -11.10 -1.19 13.55
C VAL A 192 -12.25 -0.19 13.74
N GLU A 193 -11.89 1.08 13.93
CA GLU A 193 -12.88 2.16 14.04
C GLU A 193 -13.53 2.43 12.67
N VAL A 194 -14.86 2.66 12.69
CA VAL A 194 -15.65 2.99 11.50
C VAL A 194 -16.36 4.34 11.74
N LEU A 195 -15.88 5.38 11.06
CA LEU A 195 -16.45 6.73 11.08
C LEU A 195 -17.52 6.89 10.01
N LEU A 196 -18.49 7.76 10.26
CA LEU A 196 -19.58 8.09 9.33
C LEU A 196 -19.48 9.57 8.97
N THR A 197 -19.49 9.89 7.67
CA THR A 197 -19.34 11.28 7.22
C THR A 197 -20.18 11.63 6.00
N SER A 198 -20.58 12.90 5.93
CA SER A 198 -21.12 13.54 4.75
C SER A 198 -20.40 14.87 4.52
N ALA A 199 -19.48 14.91 3.56
CA ALA A 199 -18.82 16.15 3.16
C ALA A 199 -19.80 17.22 2.63
N ARG A 200 -20.97 16.78 2.13
CA ARG A 200 -22.04 17.66 1.65
C ARG A 200 -22.79 18.34 2.79
N ARG A 201 -23.13 17.60 3.85
CA ARG A 201 -23.86 18.15 5.02
C ARG A 201 -22.95 18.57 6.19
N GLY A 202 -21.66 18.29 6.12
CA GLY A 202 -20.69 18.58 7.18
C GLY A 202 -20.69 17.60 8.36
N ALA A 203 -21.59 16.61 8.38
CA ALA A 203 -21.64 15.60 9.43
C ALA A 203 -20.36 14.74 9.42
N GLY A 204 -19.73 14.53 10.59
CA GLY A 204 -18.51 13.74 10.75
C GLY A 204 -17.24 14.35 10.11
N VAL A 205 -17.34 15.54 9.49
CA VAL A 205 -16.16 16.26 8.99
C VAL A 205 -15.33 16.72 10.20
N GLY A 206 -14.02 16.60 10.11
CA GLY A 206 -13.06 16.88 11.19
C GLY A 206 -12.62 15.64 11.94
N GLU A 207 -13.41 14.56 11.95
CA GLU A 207 -13.06 13.35 12.69
C GLU A 207 -11.84 12.65 12.08
N LEU A 208 -11.70 12.65 10.76
CA LEU A 208 -10.51 12.14 10.08
C LEU A 208 -9.27 12.96 10.46
N LEU A 209 -9.37 14.30 10.45
CA LEU A 209 -8.28 15.16 10.90
C LEU A 209 -7.93 14.90 12.37
N ASP A 210 -8.91 14.72 13.26
CA ASP A 210 -8.66 14.42 14.67
C ASP A 210 -7.91 13.09 14.86
N ARG A 211 -8.29 12.04 14.11
CA ARG A 211 -7.55 10.76 14.13
C ARG A 211 -6.15 10.90 13.54
N ALA A 212 -5.98 11.69 12.48
CA ALA A 212 -4.66 11.96 11.91
C ALA A 212 -3.74 12.71 12.89
N VAL A 213 -4.27 13.71 13.61
CA VAL A 213 -3.53 14.44 14.65
C VAL A 213 -3.17 13.50 15.79
N ALA A 214 -4.12 12.71 16.29
CA ALA A 214 -3.86 11.75 17.36
C ALA A 214 -2.82 10.70 16.98
N ALA A 215 -2.86 10.19 15.74
CA ALA A 215 -1.85 9.28 15.21
C ALA A 215 -0.46 9.94 15.16
N ALA A 216 -0.39 11.21 14.74
CA ALA A 216 0.87 11.97 14.72
C ALA A 216 1.44 12.23 16.13
N ASP A 217 0.58 12.35 17.14
CA ASP A 217 0.98 12.50 18.55
C ASP A 217 1.33 11.17 19.24
N GLY A 218 1.39 10.06 18.50
CA GLY A 218 1.68 8.73 19.05
C GLY A 218 0.49 8.11 19.81
N GLY A 219 -0.72 8.58 19.57
CA GLY A 219 -1.95 7.96 20.06
C GLY A 219 -2.09 6.52 19.55
N GLY A 220 -2.85 5.69 20.28
CA GLY A 220 -3.05 4.29 19.92
C GLY A 220 -3.72 4.14 18.54
N ILE A 221 -2.96 3.69 17.55
CA ILE A 221 -3.45 3.36 16.21
C ILE A 221 -3.85 1.88 16.21
N HIS A 222 -5.05 1.57 15.69
CA HIS A 222 -5.52 0.20 15.49
C HIS A 222 -4.47 -0.63 14.75
N GLN A 223 -4.17 -1.84 15.22
CA GLN A 223 -3.22 -2.73 14.57
C GLN A 223 -3.96 -3.74 13.70
N PRO A 224 -3.92 -3.61 12.36
CA PRO A 224 -4.69 -4.48 11.49
C PRO A 224 -4.19 -5.92 11.57
N VAL A 225 -5.11 -6.88 11.66
CA VAL A 225 -4.75 -8.31 11.81
C VAL A 225 -3.92 -8.80 10.61
N MET A 226 -4.22 -8.33 9.40
CA MET A 226 -3.49 -8.71 8.19
C MET A 226 -2.09 -8.07 8.09
N ALA A 227 -1.79 -7.05 8.89
CA ALA A 227 -0.46 -6.44 8.95
C ALA A 227 0.50 -7.22 9.88
N GLN A 228 -0.03 -8.10 10.72
CA GLN A 228 0.76 -8.97 11.57
C GLN A 228 1.37 -10.09 10.73
N ARG A 229 2.64 -9.95 10.34
CA ARG A 229 3.40 -11.08 9.75
C ARG A 229 3.46 -12.22 10.78
N PRO A 230 3.17 -13.48 10.42
CA PRO A 230 3.60 -14.59 11.25
C PRO A 230 5.12 -14.52 11.41
N PRO A 231 5.68 -14.89 12.58
CA PRO A 231 7.12 -14.96 12.75
C PRO A 231 7.69 -15.85 11.65
N ALA A 232 8.78 -15.40 11.03
CA ALA A 232 9.47 -16.18 10.01
C ALA A 232 9.78 -17.55 10.62
N HIS A 233 9.19 -18.61 10.09
CA HIS A 233 9.65 -19.97 10.38
C HIS A 233 11.10 -20.04 9.88
N GLU A 234 12.05 -19.93 10.81
CA GLU A 234 13.42 -20.35 10.59
C GLU A 234 13.37 -21.81 10.17
N HIS A 235 13.50 -22.06 8.87
CA HIS A 235 13.83 -23.39 8.38
C HIS A 235 15.24 -23.68 8.87
N HIS A 236 15.34 -24.30 10.05
CA HIS A 236 16.52 -25.05 10.45
C HIS A 236 16.84 -26.03 9.33
N ARG A 237 17.87 -25.72 8.54
CA ARG A 237 18.52 -26.68 7.67
C ARG A 237 19.21 -27.69 8.59
N GLU A 238 18.55 -28.80 8.87
CA GLU A 238 19.23 -29.99 9.36
C GLU A 238 20.19 -30.45 8.27
N HIS A 239 21.48 -30.21 8.49
CA HIS A 239 22.56 -30.81 7.72
C HIS A 239 22.58 -32.31 8.04
N HIS A 240 21.96 -33.13 7.19
CA HIS A 240 22.26 -34.56 7.18
C HIS A 240 23.67 -34.75 6.62
N GLY A 241 24.62 -35.00 7.53
CA GLY A 241 25.93 -35.55 7.20
C GLY A 241 25.77 -37.01 6.77
N HIS A 242 26.07 -37.30 5.51
CA HIS A 242 26.27 -38.68 5.07
C HIS A 242 27.72 -39.07 5.32
N GLU A 243 27.94 -39.92 6.32
CA GLU A 243 29.18 -40.64 6.55
C GLU A 243 29.31 -41.75 5.49
N HIS A 244 30.42 -41.72 4.73
CA HIS A 244 30.81 -42.80 3.83
C HIS A 244 31.54 -43.89 4.62
N HIS A 245 31.02 -45.11 4.58
CA HIS A 245 31.67 -46.31 5.09
C HIS A 245 32.53 -46.95 3.97
N ASP A 246 33.82 -47.14 4.27
CA ASP A 246 34.77 -47.92 3.48
C ASP A 246 34.49 -49.44 3.58
N ALA A 247 34.61 -50.15 2.46
CA ALA A 247 34.93 -51.59 2.45
C ALA A 247 35.64 -52.00 1.14
N ALA A 248 36.75 -52.71 1.32
CA ALA A 248 37.77 -53.06 0.34
C ALA A 248 37.46 -54.32 -0.50
N GLY A 249 38.13 -54.45 -1.66
CA GLY A 249 38.31 -55.71 -2.38
C GLY A 249 38.68 -55.59 -3.87
N SER A 250 39.98 -55.58 -4.19
CA SER A 250 40.55 -55.79 -5.54
C SER A 250 40.79 -57.30 -5.81
N PRO A 251 41.41 -57.79 -6.92
CA PRO A 251 41.80 -57.18 -8.22
C PRO A 251 41.58 -58.09 -9.47
N SER A 252 41.67 -57.55 -10.70
CA SER A 252 42.32 -58.23 -11.87
C SER A 252 42.46 -57.32 -13.11
N HIS A 253 43.69 -57.08 -13.55
CA HIS A 253 44.13 -56.64 -14.90
C HIS A 253 44.30 -57.86 -15.85
N PRO A 254 44.74 -57.77 -17.14
CA PRO A 254 45.15 -56.63 -18.00
C PRO A 254 44.38 -56.62 -19.37
N THR A 255 44.49 -55.66 -20.31
CA THR A 255 45.59 -55.40 -21.26
C THR A 255 45.35 -54.13 -22.09
N ASP A 256 46.44 -53.39 -22.34
CA ASP A 256 46.68 -52.30 -23.32
C ASP A 256 46.87 -52.87 -24.76
N PRO A 257 47.17 -52.16 -25.88
CA PRO A 257 47.13 -50.71 -26.19
C PRO A 257 46.47 -50.35 -27.55
N ALA A 258 46.34 -49.04 -27.81
CA ALA A 258 46.97 -48.34 -28.94
C ALA A 258 46.10 -47.33 -29.73
N ARG A 259 46.75 -46.17 -29.97
CA ARG A 259 46.71 -45.28 -31.15
C ARG A 259 45.70 -44.12 -31.25
N THR A 260 46.20 -42.93 -30.86
CA THR A 260 46.49 -41.77 -31.73
C THR A 260 45.72 -41.63 -33.06
N HIS A 261 44.98 -40.53 -33.26
CA HIS A 261 45.45 -39.34 -33.99
C HIS A 261 44.33 -38.30 -34.25
N ALA A 262 44.70 -37.05 -34.02
CA ALA A 262 44.30 -35.77 -34.64
C ALA A 262 43.25 -35.75 -35.77
N GLY A 263 42.38 -34.73 -35.72
CA GLY A 263 41.66 -34.24 -36.89
C GLY A 263 40.52 -33.26 -36.57
N ALA A 264 40.83 -31.97 -36.44
CA ALA A 264 39.94 -30.88 -36.86
C ALA A 264 40.47 -30.36 -38.23
N PRO A 265 39.79 -29.51 -39.03
CA PRO A 265 38.56 -28.76 -38.75
C PRO A 265 37.53 -28.68 -39.92
N GLY A 266 36.37 -28.07 -39.65
CA GLY A 266 35.81 -27.06 -40.56
C GLY A 266 34.48 -27.35 -41.25
N ILE A 267 33.69 -26.26 -41.33
CA ILE A 267 32.85 -25.79 -42.47
C ILE A 267 31.34 -25.65 -42.20
N ALA A 268 30.90 -24.37 -42.30
CA ALA A 268 29.63 -23.83 -42.85
C ALA A 268 28.28 -24.26 -42.25
N ALA A 269 27.17 -23.54 -42.42
CA ALA A 269 26.80 -22.17 -42.75
C ALA A 269 25.25 -22.13 -42.70
N ARG A 270 24.68 -20.91 -42.67
CA ARG A 270 23.32 -20.53 -43.11
C ARG A 270 22.11 -20.95 -42.25
N ARG A 271 21.53 -19.90 -41.64
CA ARG A 271 20.13 -19.39 -41.70
C ARG A 271 18.96 -20.37 -41.65
N PRO A 272 17.88 -19.93 -41.01
CA PRO A 272 16.78 -19.29 -41.75
C PRO A 272 16.76 -17.77 -41.63
#